data_AF-A0A8T4KC61-F1
#
_entry.id   AF-A0A8T4KC61-F1
#
_cell.length_a   1.000
_cell.length_b   1.000
_cell.length_c   1.000
_cell.angle_alpha   90.00
_cell.angle_beta   90.00
_cell.angle_gamma   90.00
#
_symmetry.space_group_name_H-M   'P 1'
#
loop_
_entity.id
_entity.type
_entity.pdbx_description
1 polymer ?
#
loop_
_entity_poly.entity_id
_entity_poly.type
_entity_poly.pdbx_seq_one_letter_code
_entity_poly.pdbx_strand_id
1 'polypeptide(L)'
;MLDITILKTAHGGNDRRQAELRARKLIPYVQSCDVFSIESALVTEETARLIERTWAGVISSPKISCQEFSEGAEYFVKQEQNATIRAYLRKAYEYAFRNKRPLYYAERWADESKASLIGSLWGIGYDKLLAGLVAVASGDESAFRACYEGSSSMHGFVKGRDINVGENFARAEAVIRENYPQLEKKNPILLCVQIGAVHKPEIFSPLKVNDSVFVNDDYDFNEQDQIDEMMWTDAPFEAYIPLFRKMASDLRL
;
A
#
# COMPACT_ATOMS: atom_id res chain seq x y z
N MET A 1 -21.20 11.76 3.54
CA MET A 1 -20.32 11.24 4.61
C MET A 1 -19.63 9.99 4.10
N LEU A 2 -18.30 9.92 4.24
CA LEU A 2 -17.54 8.69 4.02
C LEU A 2 -17.44 7.87 5.30
N ASP A 3 -17.60 6.57 5.16
CA ASP A 3 -17.26 5.57 6.16
C ASP A 3 -16.02 4.82 5.64
N ILE A 4 -14.89 4.95 6.35
CA ILE A 4 -13.59 4.49 5.88
C ILE A 4 -13.14 3.29 6.70
N THR A 5 -12.90 2.17 6.02
CA THR A 5 -12.20 1.00 6.55
C THR A 5 -10.85 0.88 5.88
N ILE A 6 -9.78 0.77 6.65
CA ILE A 6 -8.44 0.48 6.12
C ILE A 6 -8.15 -1.01 6.28
N LEU A 7 -7.85 -1.68 5.18
CA LEU A 7 -7.37 -3.05 5.15
C LEU A 7 -5.84 -3.05 5.13
N LYS A 8 -5.24 -3.42 6.25
CA LYS A 8 -3.79 -3.63 6.40
C LYS A 8 -3.45 -4.99 5.78
N THR A 9 -2.65 -4.98 4.71
CA THR A 9 -2.37 -6.17 3.91
C THR A 9 -0.89 -6.38 3.69
N ALA A 10 -0.51 -7.64 3.52
CA ALA A 10 0.80 -8.06 3.04
C ALA A 10 0.72 -8.39 1.55
N HIS A 11 1.26 -7.51 0.71
CA HIS A 11 1.14 -7.63 -0.76
C HIS A 11 2.08 -8.67 -1.37
N GLY A 12 3.09 -9.12 -0.62
CA GLY A 12 4.11 -10.07 -1.07
C GLY A 12 4.01 -11.45 -0.43
N GLY A 13 5.03 -12.28 -0.65
CA GLY A 13 5.20 -13.61 -0.06
C GLY A 13 6.33 -14.37 -0.74
N ASN A 14 6.69 -15.53 -0.20
CA ASN A 14 7.80 -16.34 -0.75
C ASN A 14 7.46 -16.96 -2.12
N ASP A 15 6.18 -17.03 -2.49
CA ASP A 15 5.74 -17.51 -3.79
C ASP A 15 4.40 -16.89 -4.25
N ARG A 16 4.12 -17.08 -5.55
CA ARG A 16 2.92 -16.58 -6.23
C ARG A 16 1.61 -17.13 -5.67
N ARG A 17 1.55 -18.40 -5.27
CA ARG A 17 0.32 -19.04 -4.80
C ARG A 17 -0.11 -18.45 -3.46
N GLN A 18 0.85 -18.19 -2.57
CA GLN A 18 0.58 -17.50 -1.30
C GLN A 18 0.03 -16.09 -1.53
N ALA A 19 0.61 -15.34 -2.46
CA ALA A 19 0.11 -14.02 -2.83
C ALA A 19 -1.37 -14.07 -3.28
N GLU A 20 -1.76 -15.03 -4.12
CA GLU A 20 -3.16 -15.19 -4.54
C GLU A 20 -4.10 -15.61 -3.39
N LEU A 21 -3.64 -16.47 -2.47
CA LEU A 21 -4.40 -16.85 -1.28
C LEU A 21 -4.62 -15.66 -0.33
N ARG A 22 -3.61 -14.79 -0.18
CA ARG A 22 -3.73 -13.54 0.59
C ARG A 22 -4.73 -12.59 -0.07
N ALA A 23 -4.66 -12.40 -1.38
CA ALA A 23 -5.62 -11.56 -2.10
C ALA A 23 -7.07 -12.05 -1.95
N ARG A 24 -7.30 -13.37 -1.86
CA ARG A 24 -8.64 -13.95 -1.66
C ARG A 24 -9.29 -13.46 -0.35
N LYS A 25 -8.51 -13.13 0.68
CA LYS A 25 -9.01 -12.60 1.95
C LYS A 25 -9.65 -11.22 1.81
N LEU A 26 -9.44 -10.52 0.69
CA LEU A 26 -10.11 -9.24 0.38
C LEU A 26 -11.58 -9.40 0.00
N ILE A 27 -12.03 -10.59 -0.44
CA ILE A 27 -13.37 -10.78 -1.01
C ILE A 27 -14.49 -10.27 -0.09
N PRO A 28 -14.54 -10.59 1.21
CA PRO A 28 -15.62 -10.12 2.08
C PRO A 28 -15.72 -8.59 2.12
N TYR A 29 -14.58 -7.91 2.16
CA TYR A 29 -14.51 -6.45 2.22
C TYR A 29 -14.88 -5.80 0.88
N VAL A 30 -14.40 -6.38 -0.23
CA VAL A 30 -14.82 -5.98 -1.58
C VAL A 30 -16.33 -6.17 -1.75
N GLN A 31 -16.92 -7.20 -1.15
CA GLN A 31 -18.36 -7.47 -1.22
C GLN A 31 -19.19 -6.52 -0.35
N SER A 32 -18.64 -6.01 0.76
CA SER A 32 -19.37 -5.14 1.68
C SER A 32 -19.19 -3.65 1.42
N CYS A 33 -18.19 -3.23 0.62
CA CYS A 33 -17.96 -1.82 0.33
C CYS A 33 -18.77 -1.29 -0.87
N ASP A 34 -18.99 0.04 -0.89
CA ASP A 34 -19.51 0.75 -2.06
C ASP A 34 -18.38 1.09 -3.04
N VAL A 35 -17.19 1.39 -2.53
CA VAL A 35 -15.99 1.74 -3.29
C VAL A 35 -14.78 1.04 -2.68
N PHE A 36 -13.93 0.48 -3.54
CA PHE A 36 -12.69 -0.17 -3.13
C PHE A 36 -11.49 0.67 -3.56
N SER A 37 -10.45 0.74 -2.72
CA SER A 37 -9.18 1.36 -3.08
C SER A 37 -8.09 0.30 -3.06
N ILE A 38 -7.42 0.16 -4.20
CA ILE A 38 -6.25 -0.72 -4.35
C ILE A 38 -5.01 0.13 -4.12
N GLU A 39 -4.08 -0.37 -3.31
CA GLU A 39 -2.84 0.34 -3.08
C GLU A 39 -2.06 0.50 -4.39
N SER A 40 -1.58 1.71 -4.62
CA SER A 40 -0.61 1.97 -5.67
C SER A 40 0.30 3.10 -5.24
N ALA A 41 1.56 2.76 -5.03
CA ALA A 41 2.56 3.70 -4.56
C ALA A 41 2.86 4.79 -5.61
N LEU A 42 3.04 6.02 -5.13
CA LEU A 42 3.50 7.18 -5.88
C LEU A 42 2.62 7.56 -7.08
N VAL A 43 1.33 7.18 -7.06
CA VAL A 43 0.40 7.51 -8.13
C VAL A 43 0.08 9.00 -8.13
N THR A 44 0.24 9.64 -9.28
CA THR A 44 -0.15 11.04 -9.47
C THR A 44 -1.67 11.16 -9.60
N GLU A 45 -2.22 12.34 -9.30
CA GLU A 45 -3.65 12.60 -9.41
C GLU A 45 -4.19 12.40 -10.83
N GLU A 46 -3.41 12.77 -11.85
CA GLU A 46 -3.76 12.51 -13.25
C GLU A 46 -3.85 11.01 -13.55
N THR A 47 -2.86 10.24 -13.08
CA THR A 47 -2.81 8.78 -13.28
C THR A 47 -3.96 8.09 -12.56
N ALA A 48 -4.24 8.47 -11.30
CA ALA A 48 -5.39 7.98 -10.54
C ALA A 48 -6.70 8.22 -11.32
N ARG A 49 -6.92 9.45 -11.79
CA ARG A 49 -8.13 9.81 -12.57
C ARG A 49 -8.25 9.00 -13.86
N LEU A 50 -7.15 8.80 -14.60
CA LEU A 50 -7.15 8.03 -15.84
C LEU A 50 -7.54 6.57 -15.58
N ILE A 51 -6.97 5.94 -14.55
CA ILE A 51 -7.26 4.55 -14.23
C ILE A 51 -8.69 4.41 -13.70
N GLU A 52 -9.14 5.30 -12.82
CA GLU A 52 -10.52 5.30 -12.28
C GLU A 52 -11.57 5.44 -13.39
N ARG A 53 -11.36 6.34 -14.36
CA ARG A 53 -12.26 6.51 -15.51
C ARG A 53 -12.27 5.27 -16.42
N THR A 54 -11.08 4.73 -16.71
CA THR A 54 -10.95 3.48 -17.48
C THR A 54 -11.70 2.35 -16.78
N TRP A 55 -11.51 2.22 -15.47
CA TRP A 55 -12.18 1.23 -14.64
C TRP A 55 -13.69 1.38 -14.66
N ALA A 56 -14.22 2.59 -14.47
CA ALA A 56 -15.65 2.88 -14.51
C ALA A 56 -16.29 2.41 -15.83
N GLY A 57 -15.62 2.65 -16.97
CA GLY A 57 -16.05 2.14 -18.27
C GLY A 57 -16.01 0.61 -18.37
N VAL A 58 -14.96 -0.01 -17.82
CA VAL A 58 -14.79 -1.48 -17.84
C VAL A 58 -15.85 -2.18 -16.99
N ILE A 59 -16.12 -1.72 -15.76
CA ILE A 59 -17.08 -2.39 -14.89
C ILE A 59 -18.54 -2.19 -15.35
N SER A 60 -18.86 -1.05 -15.94
CA SER A 60 -20.20 -0.75 -16.46
C SER A 60 -20.49 -1.41 -17.80
N SER A 61 -19.47 -1.86 -18.54
CA SER A 61 -19.64 -2.54 -19.81
C SER A 61 -20.31 -3.91 -19.64
N PRO A 62 -21.46 -4.16 -20.29
CA PRO A 62 -22.07 -5.49 -20.33
C PRO A 62 -21.34 -6.45 -21.27
N LYS A 63 -20.40 -5.95 -22.09
CA LYS A 63 -19.68 -6.72 -23.11
C LYS A 63 -18.44 -7.42 -22.57
N ILE A 64 -17.88 -6.93 -21.47
CA ILE A 64 -16.64 -7.49 -20.90
C ILE A 64 -17.04 -8.58 -19.89
N SER A 65 -16.76 -9.83 -20.26
CA SER A 65 -16.92 -10.98 -19.37
C SER A 65 -15.84 -11.00 -18.29
N CYS A 66 -16.08 -11.79 -17.23
CA CYS A 66 -15.06 -12.02 -16.19
C CYS A 66 -13.80 -12.70 -16.74
N GLN A 67 -13.94 -13.54 -17.77
CA GLN A 67 -12.81 -14.19 -18.41
C GLN A 67 -11.96 -13.17 -19.18
N GLU A 68 -12.58 -12.39 -20.07
CA GLU A 68 -11.90 -11.33 -20.84
C GLU A 68 -11.22 -10.32 -19.91
N PHE A 69 -11.89 -9.91 -18.83
CA PHE A 69 -11.26 -9.05 -17.84
C PHE A 69 -10.04 -9.71 -17.19
N SER A 70 -10.14 -10.98 -16.79
CA SER A 70 -9.03 -11.68 -16.12
C SER A 70 -7.82 -11.83 -17.04
N GLU A 71 -8.04 -11.99 -18.35
CA GLU A 71 -6.99 -12.02 -19.37
C GLU A 71 -6.36 -10.62 -19.57
N GLY A 72 -7.17 -9.55 -19.50
CA GLY A 72 -6.73 -8.16 -19.63
C GLY A 72 -6.26 -7.46 -18.35
N ALA A 73 -6.42 -8.08 -17.18
CA ALA A 73 -6.15 -7.47 -15.87
C ALA A 73 -4.68 -7.04 -15.70
N GLU A 74 -3.76 -7.63 -16.48
CA GLU A 74 -2.36 -7.24 -16.56
C GLU A 74 -2.19 -5.75 -16.90
N TYR A 75 -3.11 -5.17 -17.67
CA TYR A 75 -3.10 -3.74 -18.01
C TYR A 75 -3.00 -2.83 -16.78
N PHE A 76 -3.67 -3.20 -15.68
CA PHE A 76 -3.74 -2.41 -14.44
C PHE A 76 -2.53 -2.59 -13.53
N VAL A 77 -1.74 -3.65 -13.73
CA VAL A 77 -0.64 -4.05 -12.83
C VAL A 77 0.72 -4.17 -13.51
N LYS A 78 0.81 -3.91 -14.81
CA LYS A 78 2.03 -4.11 -15.63
C LYS A 78 3.27 -3.38 -15.12
N GLN A 79 3.07 -2.28 -14.40
CA GLN A 79 4.12 -1.45 -13.81
C GLN A 79 4.77 -2.10 -12.57
N GLU A 80 4.10 -3.05 -11.90
CA GLU A 80 4.62 -3.73 -10.72
C GLU A 80 5.67 -4.77 -11.14
N GLN A 81 6.93 -4.57 -10.79
CA GLN A 81 8.02 -5.45 -11.22
C GLN A 81 8.07 -6.76 -10.42
N ASN A 82 7.62 -6.76 -9.16
CA ASN A 82 7.61 -7.95 -8.32
C ASN A 82 6.47 -8.89 -8.73
N ALA A 83 6.83 -10.08 -9.23
CA ALA A 83 5.87 -11.06 -9.73
C ALA A 83 4.83 -11.52 -8.68
N THR A 84 5.21 -11.57 -7.40
CA THR A 84 4.29 -11.97 -6.31
C THR A 84 3.29 -10.85 -6.00
N ILE A 85 3.77 -9.61 -5.89
CA ILE A 85 2.90 -8.43 -5.71
C ILE A 85 1.99 -8.25 -6.91
N ARG A 86 2.51 -8.40 -8.13
CA ARG A 86 1.71 -8.34 -9.36
C ARG A 86 0.59 -9.37 -9.36
N ALA A 87 0.88 -10.61 -8.95
CA ALA A 87 -0.13 -11.66 -8.86
C ALA A 87 -1.21 -11.36 -7.81
N TYR A 88 -0.81 -10.80 -6.65
CA TYR A 88 -1.73 -10.31 -5.63
C TYR A 88 -2.65 -9.23 -6.20
N LEU A 89 -2.08 -8.17 -6.79
CA LEU A 89 -2.82 -7.03 -7.32
C LEU A 89 -3.78 -7.48 -8.43
N ARG A 90 -3.34 -8.34 -9.35
CA ARG A 90 -4.19 -8.93 -10.40
C ARG A 90 -5.44 -9.56 -9.80
N LYS A 91 -5.28 -10.35 -8.72
CA LYS A 91 -6.42 -10.97 -8.03
C LYS A 91 -7.31 -9.95 -7.33
N ALA A 92 -6.74 -8.92 -6.70
CA ALA A 92 -7.53 -7.83 -6.12
C ALA A 92 -8.41 -7.14 -7.17
N TYR A 93 -7.87 -6.81 -8.35
CA TYR A 93 -8.66 -6.28 -9.47
C TYR A 93 -9.71 -7.27 -9.96
N GLU A 94 -9.39 -8.56 -10.12
CA GLU A 94 -10.38 -9.58 -10.51
C GLU A 94 -11.56 -9.62 -9.52
N TYR A 95 -11.31 -9.55 -8.22
CA TYR A 95 -12.37 -9.54 -7.21
C TYR A 95 -13.20 -8.26 -7.24
N ALA A 96 -12.58 -7.09 -7.39
CA ALA A 96 -13.29 -5.83 -7.57
C ALA A 96 -14.17 -5.86 -8.83
N PHE A 97 -13.65 -6.39 -9.94
CA PHE A 97 -14.39 -6.49 -11.20
C PHE A 97 -15.60 -7.43 -11.08
N ARG A 98 -15.41 -8.63 -10.53
CA ARG A 98 -16.50 -9.62 -10.35
C ARG A 98 -17.64 -9.07 -9.50
N ASN A 99 -17.34 -8.23 -8.52
CA ASN A 99 -18.32 -7.58 -7.66
C ASN A 99 -18.77 -6.20 -8.18
N LYS A 100 -18.34 -5.82 -9.38
CA LYS A 100 -18.67 -4.54 -10.04
C LYS A 100 -18.41 -3.34 -9.13
N ARG A 101 -17.31 -3.38 -8.35
CA ARG A 101 -16.98 -2.34 -7.40
C ARG A 101 -16.30 -1.16 -8.08
N PRO A 102 -16.82 0.07 -7.92
CA PRO A 102 -16.09 1.31 -8.16
C PRO A 102 -14.70 1.28 -7.51
N LEU A 103 -13.72 1.89 -8.18
CA LEU A 103 -12.38 2.11 -7.66
C LEU A 103 -12.13 3.57 -7.30
N TYR A 104 -11.35 3.77 -6.25
CA TYR A 104 -10.76 5.06 -5.87
C TYR A 104 -9.29 4.82 -5.49
N TYR A 105 -8.34 5.63 -5.96
CA TYR A 105 -6.96 5.62 -5.47
C TYR A 105 -6.80 6.65 -4.37
N ALA A 106 -6.49 6.17 -3.17
CA ALA A 106 -6.28 7.02 -2.00
C ALA A 106 -4.93 7.75 -2.04
N GLU A 107 -3.92 7.13 -2.65
CA GLU A 107 -2.65 7.81 -2.96
C GLU A 107 -2.79 8.54 -4.30
N ARG A 108 -2.69 9.86 -4.26
CA ARG A 108 -2.90 10.74 -5.43
C ARG A 108 -2.12 12.03 -5.23
N TRP A 109 -0.88 12.01 -5.70
CA TRP A 109 0.04 13.13 -5.61
C TRP A 109 -0.36 14.22 -6.60
N ALA A 110 -0.63 15.42 -6.09
CA ALA A 110 -0.92 16.59 -6.93
C ALA A 110 0.32 17.11 -7.68
N ASP A 111 1.51 16.78 -7.16
CA ASP A 111 2.80 17.23 -7.67
C ASP A 111 3.72 16.02 -7.84
N GLU A 112 4.05 15.71 -9.10
CA GLU A 112 4.93 14.60 -9.47
C GLU A 112 6.34 14.76 -8.89
N SER A 113 6.83 15.99 -8.73
CA SER A 113 8.16 16.23 -8.15
C SER A 113 8.21 15.84 -6.67
N LYS A 114 7.11 16.05 -5.93
CA LYS A 114 6.98 15.58 -4.54
C LYS A 114 6.88 14.07 -4.47
N ALA A 115 6.11 13.43 -5.36
CA ALA A 115 6.03 11.97 -5.42
C ALA A 115 7.41 11.36 -5.69
N SER A 116 8.16 11.94 -6.63
CA SER A 116 9.52 11.52 -6.97
C SER A 116 10.51 11.71 -5.81
N LEU A 117 10.46 12.86 -5.14
CA LEU A 117 11.29 13.12 -3.95
C LEU A 117 11.02 12.09 -2.84
N ILE A 118 9.75 11.83 -2.53
CA ILE A 118 9.38 10.81 -1.54
C ILE A 118 9.85 9.42 -1.99
N GLY A 119 9.61 9.07 -3.26
CA GLY A 119 10.08 7.80 -3.83
C GLY A 119 11.59 7.59 -3.72
N SER A 120 12.39 8.66 -3.87
CA SER A 120 13.85 8.57 -3.76
C SER A 120 14.34 8.15 -2.37
N LEU A 121 13.57 8.44 -1.31
CA LEU A 121 13.95 8.11 0.07
C LEU A 121 14.06 6.60 0.30
N TRP A 122 13.24 5.81 -0.42
CA TRP A 122 13.31 4.35 -0.35
C TRP A 122 14.64 3.83 -0.89
N GLY A 123 15.03 4.25 -2.10
CA GLY A 123 16.28 3.79 -2.74
C GLY A 123 17.52 4.19 -1.95
N ILE A 124 17.60 5.47 -1.56
CA ILE A 124 18.70 6.00 -0.75
C ILE A 124 18.79 5.26 0.59
N GLY A 125 17.64 5.05 1.23
CA GLY A 125 17.57 4.36 2.51
C GLY A 125 17.96 2.89 2.43
N TYR A 126 17.49 2.18 1.40
CA TYR A 126 17.79 0.77 1.16
C TYR A 126 19.29 0.54 0.92
N ASP A 127 19.91 1.33 0.05
CA ASP A 127 21.34 1.21 -0.25
C ASP A 127 22.18 1.45 1.00
N LYS A 128 21.81 2.45 1.81
CA LYS A 128 22.50 2.79 3.04
C LYS A 128 22.32 1.74 4.13
N LEU A 129 21.11 1.21 4.27
CA LEU A 129 20.81 0.11 5.19
C LEU A 129 21.64 -1.13 4.81
N LEU A 130 21.61 -1.54 3.54
CA LEU A 130 22.33 -2.72 3.07
C LEU A 130 23.85 -2.57 3.28
N ALA A 131 24.43 -1.42 2.92
CA ALA A 131 25.84 -1.15 3.16
C ALA A 131 26.19 -1.21 4.67
N GLY A 132 25.33 -0.66 5.52
CA GLY A 132 25.48 -0.74 6.97
C GLY A 132 25.42 -2.18 7.49
N LEU A 133 24.46 -2.98 7.04
CA LEU A 133 24.31 -4.37 7.46
C LEU A 133 25.52 -5.23 7.04
N VAL A 134 26.07 -5.01 5.84
CA VAL A 134 27.30 -5.70 5.38
C VAL A 134 28.50 -5.36 6.28
N ALA A 135 28.65 -4.10 6.68
CA ALA A 135 29.72 -3.67 7.58
C ALA A 135 29.55 -4.27 9.00
N VAL A 136 28.32 -4.28 9.53
CA VAL A 136 28.00 -4.93 10.80
C VAL A 136 28.30 -6.44 10.74
N ALA A 137 27.92 -7.12 9.66
CA ALA A 137 28.21 -8.55 9.46
C ALA A 137 29.72 -8.83 9.42
N SER A 138 30.52 -7.85 8.99
CA SER A 138 31.99 -7.92 8.98
C SER A 138 32.64 -7.56 10.33
N GLY A 139 31.85 -7.24 11.36
CA GLY A 139 32.31 -6.92 12.71
C GLY A 139 32.44 -5.43 13.03
N ASP A 140 32.06 -4.52 12.12
CA ASP A 140 32.06 -3.09 12.39
C ASP A 140 30.75 -2.64 13.05
N GLU A 141 30.72 -2.65 14.38
CA GLU A 141 29.55 -2.19 15.13
C GLU A 141 29.30 -0.68 15.00
N SER A 142 30.26 0.12 14.54
CA SER A 142 30.01 1.56 14.32
C SER A 142 29.01 1.81 13.18
N ALA A 143 28.86 0.83 12.27
CA ALA A 143 27.95 0.87 11.14
C ALA A 143 26.46 0.73 11.50
N PHE A 144 26.10 0.47 12.77
CA PHE A 144 24.70 0.52 13.21
C PHE A 144 24.06 1.89 12.97
N ARG A 145 24.82 2.99 13.01
CA ARG A 145 24.31 4.31 12.67
C ARG A 145 23.88 4.42 11.20
N ALA A 146 24.65 3.84 10.29
CA ALA A 146 24.29 3.80 8.88
C ALA A 146 23.01 2.99 8.65
N CYS A 147 22.85 1.86 9.35
CA CYS A 147 21.62 1.07 9.32
C CYS A 147 20.41 1.91 9.74
N TYR A 148 20.51 2.59 10.90
CA TYR A 148 19.45 3.45 11.41
C TYR A 148 19.11 4.60 10.46
N GLU A 149 20.12 5.30 9.93
CA GLU A 149 19.90 6.38 8.97
C GLU A 149 19.25 5.88 7.66
N GLY A 150 19.62 4.68 7.21
CA GLY A 150 18.99 4.01 6.07
C GLY A 150 17.52 3.69 6.34
N SER A 151 17.23 3.00 7.44
CA SER A 151 15.85 2.70 7.86
C SER A 151 15.02 3.96 8.10
N SER A 152 15.62 5.03 8.64
CA SER A 152 14.94 6.31 8.86
C SER A 152 14.51 6.98 7.57
N SER A 153 15.35 6.89 6.53
CA SER A 153 14.98 7.34 5.17
C SER A 153 13.83 6.51 4.59
N MET A 154 13.89 5.17 4.72
CA MET A 154 12.81 4.28 4.26
C MET A 154 11.49 4.55 5.01
N HIS A 155 11.55 4.79 6.32
CA HIS A 155 10.40 5.20 7.11
C HIS A 155 9.86 6.57 6.66
N GLY A 156 10.74 7.50 6.29
CA GLY A 156 10.36 8.77 5.67
C GLY A 156 9.55 8.58 4.37
N PHE A 157 9.87 7.57 3.57
CA PHE A 157 9.07 7.17 2.41
C PHE A 157 7.66 6.69 2.83
N VAL A 158 7.56 5.77 3.79
CA VAL A 158 6.27 5.25 4.29
C VAL A 158 5.41 6.38 4.85
N LYS A 159 5.98 7.19 5.75
CA LYS A 159 5.31 8.34 6.38
C LYS A 159 4.86 9.38 5.37
N GLY A 160 5.68 9.70 4.37
CA GLY A 160 5.32 10.63 3.31
C GLY A 160 4.09 10.19 2.52
N ARG A 161 3.99 8.89 2.21
CA ARG A 161 2.82 8.29 1.56
C ARG A 161 1.60 8.32 2.47
N ASP A 162 1.76 8.01 3.76
CA ASP A 162 0.66 8.03 4.73
C ASP A 162 0.05 9.42 4.91
N ILE A 163 0.88 10.46 4.94
CA ILE A 163 0.41 11.85 4.96
C ILE A 163 -0.44 12.11 3.71
N ASN A 164 0.07 11.77 2.51
CA ASN A 164 -0.67 11.99 1.27
C ASN A 164 -2.02 11.26 1.27
N VAL A 165 -2.03 9.97 1.62
CA VAL A 165 -3.24 9.15 1.67
C VAL A 165 -4.24 9.71 2.70
N GLY A 166 -3.78 10.01 3.91
CA GLY A 166 -4.62 10.53 4.99
C GLY A 166 -5.29 11.85 4.64
N GLU A 167 -4.53 12.80 4.08
CA GLU A 167 -5.02 14.10 3.60
C GLU A 167 -6.05 13.94 2.46
N ASN A 168 -5.84 12.96 1.58
CA ASN A 168 -6.74 12.72 0.44
C ASN A 168 -8.13 12.23 0.85
N PHE A 169 -8.29 11.61 2.02
CA PHE A 169 -9.61 11.20 2.51
C PHE A 169 -10.57 12.39 2.67
N ALA A 170 -10.07 13.59 2.98
CA ALA A 170 -10.88 14.80 3.10
C ALA A 170 -11.66 15.14 1.82
N ARG A 171 -11.09 14.84 0.65
CA ARG A 171 -11.65 15.12 -0.67
C ARG A 171 -12.21 13.89 -1.38
N ALA A 172 -11.99 12.70 -0.84
CA ALA A 172 -12.37 11.44 -1.46
C ALA A 172 -13.86 11.37 -1.80
N GLU A 173 -14.74 11.89 -0.93
CA GLU A 173 -16.19 11.81 -1.15
C GLU A 173 -16.62 12.52 -2.42
N ALA A 174 -16.13 13.75 -2.61
CA ALA A 174 -16.47 14.57 -3.77
C ALA A 174 -15.98 13.90 -5.06
N VAL A 175 -14.75 13.38 -5.06
CA VAL A 175 -14.16 12.67 -6.21
C VAL A 175 -14.96 11.41 -6.54
N ILE A 176 -15.34 10.62 -5.53
CA ILE A 176 -16.11 9.39 -5.72
C ILE A 176 -17.47 9.72 -6.36
N ARG A 177 -18.18 10.74 -5.85
CA ARG A 177 -19.49 11.12 -6.39
C ARG A 177 -19.39 11.64 -7.82
N GLU A 178 -18.32 12.37 -8.14
CA GLU A 178 -18.05 12.84 -9.51
C GLU A 178 -17.84 11.65 -10.48
N ASN A 179 -17.04 10.67 -10.09
CA ASN A 179 -16.70 9.52 -10.95
C ASN A 179 -17.81 8.47 -11.03
N TYR A 180 -18.68 8.39 -10.01
CA TYR A 180 -19.70 7.34 -9.88
C TYR A 180 -21.07 7.93 -9.53
N PRO A 181 -21.82 8.46 -10.52
CA PRO A 181 -23.11 9.13 -10.30
C PRO A 181 -24.15 8.28 -9.57
N GLN A 182 -24.10 6.94 -9.70
CA GLN A 182 -24.98 6.03 -8.98
C GLN A 182 -24.82 6.11 -7.45
N LEU A 183 -23.70 6.67 -6.95
CA LEU A 183 -23.45 6.87 -5.52
C LEU A 183 -23.87 8.25 -5.02
N GLU A 184 -24.36 9.16 -5.88
CA GLU A 184 -24.67 10.56 -5.54
C GLU A 184 -25.59 10.70 -4.32
N LYS A 185 -26.57 9.80 -4.14
CA LYS A 185 -27.52 9.82 -3.02
C LYS A 185 -27.13 8.90 -1.85
N LYS A 186 -26.06 8.11 -2.00
CA LYS A 186 -25.60 7.16 -0.97
C LYS A 186 -25.00 7.91 0.21
N ASN A 187 -25.44 7.62 1.44
CA ASN A 187 -24.91 8.21 2.66
C ASN A 187 -25.08 7.25 3.88
N PRO A 188 -24.01 6.78 4.53
CA PRO A 188 -22.61 6.99 4.14
C PRO A 188 -22.25 6.22 2.85
N ILE A 189 -21.19 6.65 2.17
CA ILE A 189 -20.48 5.82 1.18
C ILE A 189 -19.46 4.99 1.95
N LEU A 190 -19.53 3.66 1.79
CA LEU A 190 -18.57 2.73 2.39
C LEU A 190 -17.31 2.63 1.52
N LEU A 191 -16.23 3.29 1.92
CA LEU A 191 -14.93 3.26 1.26
C LEU A 191 -14.01 2.29 1.99
N CYS A 192 -13.56 1.27 1.29
CA CYS A 192 -12.61 0.29 1.82
C CYS A 192 -11.25 0.48 1.15
N VAL A 193 -10.22 0.80 1.94
CA VAL A 193 -8.88 1.15 1.46
C VAL A 193 -7.87 0.07 1.79
N GLN A 194 -7.38 -0.62 0.78
CA GLN A 194 -6.29 -1.57 0.92
C GLN A 194 -4.95 -0.83 0.93
N ILE A 195 -4.15 -1.08 1.97
CA ILE A 195 -2.81 -0.50 2.15
C ILE A 195 -1.87 -1.46 2.90
N GLY A 196 -0.56 -1.28 2.78
CA GLY A 196 0.45 -2.12 3.42
C GLY A 196 0.32 -2.13 4.94
N ALA A 197 0.75 -3.25 5.57
CA ALA A 197 0.54 -3.47 6.99
C ALA A 197 1.16 -2.40 7.92
N VAL A 198 2.31 -1.84 7.52
CA VAL A 198 3.08 -0.83 8.28
C VAL A 198 2.62 0.61 8.08
N HIS A 199 1.75 0.85 7.09
CA HIS A 199 1.22 2.17 6.79
C HIS A 199 0.21 2.60 7.85
N LYS A 200 0.15 3.89 8.20
CA LYS A 200 -0.74 4.48 9.22
C LYS A 200 -1.38 5.82 8.77
N PRO A 201 -2.03 5.90 7.59
CA PRO A 201 -2.63 7.14 7.11
C PRO A 201 -3.77 7.67 8.00
N GLU A 202 -4.37 6.81 8.84
CA GLU A 202 -5.38 7.20 9.83
C GLU A 202 -4.87 8.26 10.83
N ILE A 203 -3.55 8.32 11.08
CA ILE A 203 -2.95 9.32 11.97
C ILE A 203 -3.02 10.72 11.36
N PHE A 204 -2.98 10.82 10.03
CA PHE A 204 -2.93 12.07 9.29
C PHE A 204 -4.28 12.46 8.69
N SER A 205 -5.29 11.59 8.81
CA SER A 205 -6.59 11.87 8.23
C SER A 205 -7.37 12.88 9.06
N PRO A 206 -7.96 13.92 8.43
CA PRO A 206 -8.92 14.79 9.10
C PRO A 206 -10.30 14.12 9.26
N LEU A 207 -10.55 12.98 8.59
CA LEU A 207 -11.75 12.19 8.75
C LEU A 207 -11.50 11.04 9.72
N LYS A 208 -12.52 10.66 10.48
CA LYS A 208 -12.45 9.46 11.31
C LYS A 208 -12.40 8.21 10.42
N VAL A 209 -11.33 7.43 10.55
CA VAL A 209 -11.27 6.04 10.07
C VAL A 209 -11.99 5.18 11.10
N ASN A 210 -12.97 4.39 10.66
CA ASN A 210 -13.81 3.62 11.58
C ASN A 210 -13.12 2.34 12.02
N ASP A 211 -12.44 1.65 11.09
CA ASP A 211 -11.72 0.40 11.38
C ASP A 211 -10.39 0.34 10.61
N SER A 212 -9.34 -0.16 11.28
CA SER A 212 -8.09 -0.63 10.66
C SER A 212 -8.01 -2.14 10.88
N VAL A 213 -8.18 -2.92 9.81
CA VAL A 213 -8.31 -4.38 9.86
C VAL A 213 -7.08 -5.04 9.25
N PHE A 214 -6.38 -5.87 10.02
CA PHE A 214 -5.36 -6.74 9.48
C PHE A 214 -6.04 -7.90 8.74
N VAL A 215 -5.88 -7.93 7.42
CA VAL A 215 -6.49 -8.96 6.57
C VAL A 215 -5.66 -10.25 6.59
N ASN A 216 -4.38 -10.14 6.94
CA ASN A 216 -3.45 -11.26 7.02
C ASN A 216 -3.19 -11.63 8.47
N ASP A 217 -4.10 -12.41 9.08
CA ASP A 217 -3.95 -12.92 10.46
C ASP A 217 -2.64 -13.72 10.69
N ASP A 218 -2.03 -14.19 9.60
CA ASP A 218 -0.77 -14.93 9.53
C ASP A 218 0.45 -14.06 9.21
N TYR A 219 0.31 -12.73 9.17
CA TYR A 219 1.42 -11.84 8.89
C TYR A 219 2.34 -11.72 10.10
N ASP A 220 3.51 -12.35 10.00
CA ASP A 220 4.58 -12.19 10.97
C ASP A 220 5.43 -10.97 10.58
N PHE A 221 5.48 -9.99 11.47
CA PHE A 221 6.24 -8.76 11.26
C PHE A 221 7.72 -9.10 11.24
N ASN A 222 8.37 -8.91 10.09
CA ASN A 222 9.80 -9.11 9.97
C ASN A 222 10.56 -7.98 10.70
N GLU A 223 11.88 -8.07 10.75
CA GLU A 223 12.74 -7.10 11.43
C GLU A 223 12.56 -5.69 10.88
N GLN A 224 12.38 -5.52 9.57
CA GLN A 224 12.13 -4.22 8.95
C GLN A 224 10.78 -3.64 9.37
N ASP A 225 9.73 -4.46 9.43
CA ASP A 225 8.41 -4.00 9.89
C ASP A 225 8.46 -3.58 11.37
N GLN A 226 9.21 -4.32 12.21
CA GLN A 226 9.42 -3.96 13.61
C GLN A 226 10.22 -2.66 13.75
N ILE A 227 11.24 -2.45 12.92
CA ILE A 227 11.99 -1.19 12.87
C ILE A 227 11.06 -0.03 12.50
N ASP A 228 10.20 -0.19 11.49
CA ASP A 228 9.24 0.84 11.09
C ASP A 228 8.23 1.16 12.22
N GLU A 229 7.72 0.15 12.92
CA GLU A 229 6.85 0.33 14.10
C GLU A 229 7.54 1.09 15.24
N MET A 230 8.83 0.81 15.47
CA MET A 230 9.65 1.52 16.44
C MET A 230 9.88 2.98 16.05
N MET A 231 10.04 3.28 14.75
CA MET A 231 10.18 4.66 14.27
C MET A 231 8.88 5.46 14.42
N TRP A 232 7.72 4.82 14.30
CA TRP A 232 6.44 5.47 14.61
C TRP A 232 6.30 5.89 16.08
N THR A 233 7.05 5.27 16.98
CA THR A 233 6.98 5.51 18.43
C THR A 233 8.20 6.26 18.97
N ASP A 234 9.06 6.77 18.08
CA ASP A 234 10.30 7.47 18.41
C ASP A 234 11.18 6.67 19.39
N ALA A 235 11.25 5.34 19.20
CA ALA A 235 12.07 4.48 20.04
C ALA A 235 13.56 4.93 20.01
N PRO A 236 14.30 4.75 21.12
CA PRO A 236 15.71 5.15 21.19
C PRO A 236 16.59 4.30 20.26
N PHE A 237 17.68 4.89 19.76
CA PHE A 237 18.60 4.25 18.80
C PHE A 237 19.11 2.86 19.25
N GLU A 238 19.35 2.69 20.55
CA GLU A 238 19.85 1.45 21.13
C GLU A 238 18.88 0.28 20.96
N ALA A 239 17.57 0.56 20.86
CA ALA A 239 16.56 -0.46 20.71
C ALA A 239 16.61 -1.14 19.32
N TYR A 240 17.16 -0.46 18.29
CA TYR A 240 17.22 -1.01 16.93
C TYR A 240 18.43 -1.94 16.73
N ILE A 241 19.47 -1.81 17.56
CA ILE A 241 20.72 -2.57 17.43
C ILE A 241 20.50 -4.10 17.38
N PRO A 242 19.67 -4.71 18.26
CA PRO A 242 19.40 -6.14 18.18
C PRO A 242 18.78 -6.59 16.85
N LEU A 243 17.88 -5.77 16.28
CA LEU A 243 17.23 -6.06 15.00
C LEU A 243 18.24 -5.94 13.84
N PHE A 244 19.03 -4.88 13.80
CA PHE A 244 20.10 -4.75 12.80
C PHE A 244 21.13 -5.87 12.89
N ARG A 245 21.51 -6.28 14.11
CA ARG A 245 22.45 -7.39 14.30
C ARG A 245 21.86 -8.70 13.77
N LYS A 246 20.57 -8.95 14.02
CA LYS A 246 19.87 -10.13 13.48
C LYS A 246 19.83 -10.09 11.95
N MET A 247 19.38 -8.98 11.36
CA MET A 247 19.36 -8.79 9.90
C MET A 247 20.74 -8.98 9.27
N ALA A 248 21.79 -8.44 9.90
CA ALA A 248 23.17 -8.60 9.43
C ALA A 248 23.64 -10.07 9.50
N SER A 249 23.24 -10.82 10.54
CA SER A 249 23.56 -12.25 10.64
C SER A 249 22.85 -13.12 9.59
N ASP A 250 21.70 -12.67 9.09
CA ASP A 250 20.93 -13.36 8.06
C ASP A 250 21.44 -13.07 6.63
N LEU A 251 22.30 -12.05 6.46
CA LEU A 251 23.05 -11.85 5.23
C LEU A 251 24.06 -12.99 5.07
N ARG A 252 23.71 -13.98 4.25
CA ARG A 252 24.63 -15.05 3.84
C ARG A 252 25.73 -14.45 2.96
N LEU A 253 26.79 -13.94 3.59
CA LEU A 253 28.01 -13.44 2.94
C LEU A 253 29.04 -14.56 2.72
#